data_AF-A0A7C5VME5-F1
#
_entry.id   AF-A0A7C5VME5-F1
#
_cell.length_a   1.000
_cell.length_b   1.000
_cell.length_c   1.000
_cell.angle_alpha   90.00
_cell.angle_beta   90.00
_cell.angle_gamma   90.00
#
_symmetry.space_group_name_H-M   'P 1'
#
loop_
_entity.id
_entity.type
_entity.pdbx_description
1 polymer ?
#
loop_
_entity_poly.entity_id
_entity_poly.type
_entity_poly.pdbx_seq_one_letter_code
_entity_poly.pdbx_strand_id
1 'polypeptide(L)'
;MSIDSLVSRGIPEKVSNFLLSYFDGDIEKVYKVLNFLKKDIVVLKLKFSFSLYSGIALLFVNQRSLSLDLVKCFVSHSTEITKVNIEIPWKEILKKISEDYKSLQIDVDLSARAEKVFYSDTKFVQTLMKVLSEDKTFLDTKRFLHTYVPLLLGDPNTIVRFSTEKIDIFQFFKFLKESNMELPESLKPLSQEDSSSSFPILELSIQPILSP
;
A
#
# COMPACT_ATOMS: atom_id res chain seq x y z
N MET A 1 -24.95 -0.68 18.49
CA MET A 1 -23.61 -0.27 18.02
C MET A 1 -23.75 0.13 16.56
N SER A 2 -23.23 1.31 16.21
CA SER A 2 -23.64 2.03 15.00
C SER A 2 -22.72 1.80 13.80
N ILE A 3 -23.26 2.19 12.64
CA ILE A 3 -22.57 2.36 11.36
C ILE A 3 -21.22 3.08 11.48
N ASP A 4 -21.10 3.99 12.46
CA ASP A 4 -19.90 4.79 12.75
C ASP A 4 -18.67 3.91 13.00
N SER A 5 -18.86 2.72 13.57
CA SER A 5 -17.77 1.78 13.83
C SER A 5 -17.22 1.12 12.56
N LEU A 6 -18.05 0.94 11.53
CA LEU A 6 -17.63 0.45 10.21
C LEU A 6 -17.02 1.59 9.37
N VAL A 7 -17.61 2.77 9.44
CA VAL A 7 -17.10 3.97 8.76
C VAL A 7 -15.73 4.37 9.31
N SER A 8 -15.51 4.27 10.62
CA SER A 8 -14.19 4.52 11.24
C SER A 8 -13.12 3.48 10.87
N ARG A 9 -13.50 2.34 10.26
CA ARG A 9 -12.57 1.40 9.63
C ARG A 9 -12.22 1.74 8.18
N GLY A 10 -12.80 2.81 7.63
CA GLY A 10 -12.59 3.21 6.23
C GLY A 10 -13.58 2.56 5.26
N ILE A 11 -14.63 1.93 5.76
CA ILE A 11 -15.67 1.32 4.92
C ILE A 11 -16.67 2.41 4.52
N PRO A 12 -16.98 2.59 3.21
CA PRO A 12 -17.97 3.56 2.78
C PRO A 12 -19.31 3.34 3.48
N GLU A 13 -20.01 4.43 3.78
CA GLU A 13 -21.29 4.39 4.51
C GLU A 13 -22.34 3.55 3.78
N LYS A 14 -22.42 3.66 2.45
CA LYS A 14 -23.32 2.82 1.62
C LYS A 14 -23.02 1.31 1.78
N VAL A 15 -21.74 0.93 1.81
CA VAL A 15 -21.33 -0.47 2.01
C VAL A 15 -21.61 -0.91 3.44
N SER A 16 -21.37 -0.05 4.42
CA SER A 16 -21.67 -0.31 5.83
C SER A 16 -23.17 -0.55 6.05
N ASN A 17 -24.01 0.29 5.46
CA ASN A 17 -25.48 0.15 5.48
C ASN A 17 -25.93 -1.16 4.82
N PHE A 18 -25.38 -1.49 3.64
CA PHE A 18 -25.70 -2.73 2.95
C PHE A 18 -25.32 -3.96 3.78
N LEU A 19 -24.10 -4.01 4.32
CA LEU A 19 -23.62 -5.13 5.14
C LEU A 19 -24.46 -5.27 6.41
N LEU A 20 -24.75 -4.19 7.11
CA LEU A 20 -25.61 -4.23 8.29
C LEU A 20 -27.02 -4.69 7.94
N SER A 21 -27.61 -4.23 6.85
CA SER A 21 -28.93 -4.68 6.40
C SER A 21 -28.93 -6.16 6.00
N TYR A 22 -27.85 -6.66 5.38
CA TYR A 22 -27.75 -8.05 4.96
C TYR A 22 -27.60 -9.02 6.14
N PHE A 23 -26.95 -8.57 7.22
CA PHE A 23 -26.75 -9.37 8.44
C PHE A 23 -27.71 -9.01 9.57
N ASP A 24 -28.87 -8.40 9.28
CA ASP A 24 -29.90 -8.02 10.26
C ASP A 24 -29.36 -7.19 11.46
N GLY A 25 -28.39 -6.32 11.18
CA GLY A 25 -27.73 -5.47 12.17
C GLY A 25 -26.64 -6.18 13.01
N ASP A 26 -26.33 -7.44 12.72
CA ASP A 26 -25.29 -8.21 13.43
C ASP A 26 -23.88 -7.77 13.01
N ILE A 27 -23.32 -6.85 13.80
CA ILE A 27 -22.02 -6.24 13.52
C ILE A 27 -20.87 -7.24 13.64
N GLU A 28 -20.99 -8.27 14.48
CA GLU A 28 -19.94 -9.27 14.63
C GLU A 28 -19.81 -10.14 13.39
N LYS A 29 -20.94 -10.51 12.77
CA LYS A 29 -20.94 -11.20 11.48
C LYS A 29 -20.35 -10.32 10.37
N VAL A 30 -20.70 -9.04 10.35
CA VAL A 30 -20.08 -8.07 9.42
C VAL A 30 -18.57 -8.04 9.62
N TYR A 31 -18.09 -7.95 10.86
CA TYR A 31 -16.65 -7.98 11.15
C TYR A 31 -15.97 -9.27 10.72
N LYS A 32 -16.59 -10.43 10.94
CA LYS A 32 -16.06 -11.71 10.47
C LYS A 32 -15.89 -11.70 8.96
N VAL A 33 -16.92 -11.28 8.21
CA VAL A 33 -16.89 -11.20 6.75
C VAL A 33 -15.82 -10.24 6.25
N LEU A 34 -15.71 -9.06 6.86
CA LEU A 34 -14.67 -8.09 6.53
C LEU A 34 -13.25 -8.64 6.76
N ASN A 35 -13.06 -9.48 7.78
CA ASN A 35 -11.77 -10.15 8.01
C ASN A 35 -11.44 -11.23 6.95
N PHE A 36 -12.45 -11.74 6.25
CA PHE A 36 -12.30 -12.68 5.12
C PHE A 36 -12.22 -11.99 3.76
N LEU A 37 -12.13 -10.67 3.73
CA LEU A 37 -11.89 -9.94 2.50
C LEU A 37 -10.51 -10.27 1.95
N LYS A 38 -10.45 -10.36 0.63
CA LYS A 38 -9.20 -10.50 -0.10
C LYS A 38 -8.30 -9.29 0.16
N LYS A 39 -7.03 -9.56 0.45
CA LYS A 39 -6.00 -8.55 0.70
C LYS A 39 -5.36 -8.16 -0.62
N ASP A 40 -6.07 -7.33 -1.39
CA ASP A 40 -5.73 -6.97 -2.77
C ASP A 40 -4.66 -5.88 -2.89
N ILE A 41 -4.30 -5.20 -1.79
CA ILE A 41 -3.25 -4.18 -1.81
C ILE A 41 -1.95 -4.78 -1.26
N VAL A 42 -0.92 -4.79 -2.10
CA VAL A 42 0.45 -5.14 -1.71
C VAL A 42 1.23 -3.87 -1.42
N VAL A 43 1.65 -3.70 -0.18
CA VAL A 43 2.59 -2.66 0.24
C VAL A 43 4.00 -3.21 0.11
N LEU A 44 4.72 -2.77 -0.91
CA LEU A 44 6.12 -3.08 -1.11
C LEU A 44 6.98 -2.03 -0.38
N LYS A 45 7.71 -2.49 0.63
CA LYS A 45 8.56 -1.68 1.51
C LYS A 45 10.00 -1.84 1.07
N LEU A 46 10.56 -0.81 0.44
CA LEU A 46 11.94 -0.78 -0.03
C LEU A 46 12.80 0.02 0.94
N LYS A 47 14.00 -0.48 1.22
CA LYS A 47 15.09 0.29 1.78
C LYS A 47 16.24 0.26 0.79
N PHE A 48 16.78 1.41 0.45
CA PHE A 48 17.86 1.53 -0.50
C PHE A 48 18.94 2.49 -0.02
N SER A 49 20.16 2.28 -0.49
CA SER A 49 21.28 3.19 -0.26
C SER A 49 22.04 3.34 -1.58
N PHE A 50 22.31 4.57 -1.98
CA PHE A 50 23.01 4.92 -3.22
C PHE A 50 23.89 6.14 -2.95
N SER A 51 25.13 6.15 -3.45
CA SER A 51 26.10 7.21 -3.18
C SER A 51 26.15 7.60 -1.68
N LEU A 52 25.90 8.88 -1.35
CA LEU A 52 25.82 9.42 0.02
C LEU A 52 24.39 9.40 0.62
N TYR A 53 23.43 8.82 -0.09
CA TYR A 53 22.02 8.85 0.26
C TYR A 53 21.52 7.48 0.71
N SER A 54 20.57 7.51 1.63
CA SER A 54 19.80 6.35 2.02
C SER A 54 18.33 6.70 2.04
N GLY A 55 17.47 5.73 1.71
CA GLY A 55 16.05 5.98 1.60
C GLY A 55 15.19 4.77 1.90
N ILE A 56 13.92 5.06 2.17
CA ILE A 56 12.84 4.10 2.29
C ILE A 56 11.75 4.50 1.31
N ALA A 57 11.25 3.55 0.53
CA ALA A 57 10.07 3.74 -0.31
C ALA A 57 8.96 2.76 0.07
N LEU A 58 7.73 3.24 0.10
CA LEU A 58 6.51 2.47 0.28
C LEU A 58 5.72 2.57 -1.02
N LEU A 59 5.56 1.45 -1.72
CA LEU A 59 4.82 1.35 -2.96
C LEU A 59 3.52 0.58 -2.70
N PHE A 60 2.38 1.23 -2.87
CA PHE A 60 1.06 0.64 -2.67
C PHE A 60 0.53 0.14 -4.01
N VAL A 61 0.60 -1.16 -4.22
CA VAL A 61 0.22 -1.82 -5.46
C VAL A 61 -1.13 -2.48 -5.31
N ASN A 62 -2.09 -2.12 -6.15
CA ASN A 62 -3.39 -2.75 -6.20
C ASN A 62 -3.36 -3.92 -7.19
N GLN A 63 -3.43 -5.14 -6.68
CA GLN A 63 -3.36 -6.36 -7.49
C GLN A 63 -4.58 -6.55 -8.39
N ARG A 64 -5.72 -5.92 -8.06
CA ARG A 64 -6.95 -6.07 -8.84
C ARG A 64 -6.98 -5.14 -10.04
N SER A 65 -6.63 -3.86 -9.85
CA SER A 65 -6.52 -2.89 -10.94
C SER A 65 -5.17 -2.93 -11.64
N LEU A 66 -4.21 -3.71 -11.12
CA LEU A 66 -2.82 -3.76 -11.60
C LEU A 66 -2.21 -2.36 -11.70
N SER A 67 -2.43 -1.55 -10.67
CA SER A 67 -1.99 -0.16 -10.59
C SER A 67 -1.11 0.10 -9.38
N LEU A 68 -0.21 1.07 -9.52
CA LEU A 68 0.55 1.64 -8.42
C LEU A 68 -0.24 2.84 -7.91
N ASP A 69 -0.97 2.65 -6.82
CA ASP A 69 -1.96 3.61 -6.34
C ASP A 69 -1.31 4.75 -5.56
N LEU A 70 -0.21 4.47 -4.85
CA LEU A 70 0.55 5.47 -4.10
C LEU A 70 2.03 5.07 -3.99
N VAL A 71 2.89 6.09 -4.05
CA VAL A 71 4.30 5.98 -3.71
C VAL A 71 4.61 6.98 -2.61
N LYS A 72 5.28 6.53 -1.55
CA LYS A 72 5.89 7.41 -0.56
C LYS A 72 7.35 7.10 -0.38
N CYS A 73 8.19 8.10 -0.56
CA CYS A 73 9.63 7.96 -0.43
C CYS A 73 10.14 8.92 0.66
N PHE A 74 11.14 8.46 1.39
CA PHE A 74 11.86 9.23 2.38
C PHE A 74 13.33 9.01 2.10
N VAL A 75 14.02 10.04 1.66
CA VAL A 75 15.45 10.00 1.32
C VAL A 75 16.18 10.95 2.25
N SER A 76 17.37 10.54 2.68
CA SER A 76 18.19 11.26 3.63
C SER A 76 19.67 11.13 3.28
N HIS A 77 20.44 12.13 3.69
CA HIS A 77 21.91 12.11 3.71
C HIS A 77 22.47 11.38 4.94
N SER A 78 21.62 11.11 5.93
CA SER A 78 21.97 10.41 7.16
C SER A 78 21.84 8.90 7.02
N THR A 79 22.76 8.17 7.65
CA THR A 79 22.68 6.71 7.76
C THR A 79 21.62 6.26 8.77
N GLU A 80 21.08 7.15 9.61
CA GLU A 80 20.07 6.80 10.62
C GLU A 80 18.80 6.21 10.00
N ILE A 81 18.40 6.65 8.80
CA ILE A 81 17.24 6.10 8.09
C ILE A 81 17.42 4.61 7.77
N THR A 82 18.67 4.14 7.64
CA THR A 82 18.95 2.72 7.40
C THR A 82 18.68 1.85 8.63
N LYS A 83 18.59 2.43 9.84
CA LYS A 83 18.26 1.71 11.07
C LYS A 83 16.77 1.40 11.19
N VAL A 84 15.89 2.14 10.50
CA VAL A 84 14.45 1.90 10.51
C VAL A 84 14.15 0.51 9.94
N ASN A 85 13.68 -0.41 10.77
CA ASN A 85 13.37 -1.77 10.32
C ASN A 85 12.18 -1.77 9.33
N ILE A 86 12.36 -2.37 8.14
CA ILE A 86 11.29 -2.46 7.11
C ILE A 86 10.42 -3.71 7.26
N GLU A 87 10.77 -4.64 8.14
CA GLU A 87 9.96 -5.85 8.38
C GLU A 87 8.72 -5.56 9.24
N ILE A 88 8.70 -4.42 9.95
CA ILE A 88 7.54 -4.00 10.75
C ILE A 88 6.36 -3.55 9.84
N PRO A 89 5.14 -3.42 10.38
CA PRO A 89 4.00 -2.89 9.63
C PRO A 89 4.28 -1.52 9.01
N TRP A 90 3.84 -1.28 7.78
CA TRP A 90 4.14 -0.03 7.07
C TRP A 90 3.68 1.23 7.83
N LYS A 91 2.59 1.14 8.61
CA LYS A 91 2.10 2.24 9.47
C LYS A 91 3.11 2.62 10.54
N GLU A 92 3.80 1.64 11.12
CA GLU A 92 4.83 1.88 12.13
C GLU A 92 6.08 2.51 11.50
N ILE A 93 6.39 2.18 10.25
CA ILE A 93 7.47 2.84 9.50
C ILE A 93 7.17 4.33 9.34
N LEU A 94 5.97 4.67 8.87
CA LEU A 94 5.54 6.07 8.72
C LEU A 94 5.56 6.81 10.06
N LYS A 95 5.08 6.17 11.13
CA LYS A 95 5.09 6.75 12.47
C LYS A 95 6.52 7.06 12.93
N LYS A 96 7.44 6.10 12.82
CA LYS A 96 8.86 6.29 13.17
C LYS A 96 9.50 7.41 12.37
N ILE A 97 9.28 7.43 11.05
CA ILE A 97 9.83 8.49 10.19
C ILE A 97 9.25 9.86 10.57
N SER A 98 7.97 9.93 10.94
CA SER A 98 7.34 11.17 11.39
C SER A 98 7.85 11.64 12.75
N GLU A 99 8.04 10.72 13.71
CA GLU A 99 8.52 11.03 15.06
C GLU A 99 10.00 11.47 15.03
N ASP A 100 10.82 10.78 14.23
CA ASP A 100 12.26 11.01 14.11
C ASP A 100 12.63 11.92 12.93
N TYR A 101 11.66 12.62 12.33
CA TYR A 101 11.86 13.33 11.06
C TYR A 101 13.08 14.26 11.06
N LYS A 102 13.30 14.99 12.16
CA LYS A 102 14.43 15.92 12.32
C LYS A 102 15.77 15.20 12.48
N SER A 103 15.82 14.11 13.25
CA SER A 103 17.05 13.35 13.47
C SER A 103 17.45 12.56 12.22
N LEU A 104 16.46 12.10 11.46
CA LEU A 104 16.64 11.43 10.18
C LEU A 104 17.09 12.34 9.05
N GLN A 105 17.07 13.67 9.20
CA GLN A 105 17.51 14.62 8.16
C GLN A 105 16.89 14.33 6.78
N ILE A 106 15.57 14.10 6.74
CA ILE A 106 14.87 13.79 5.50
C ILE A 106 14.96 14.98 4.53
N ASP A 107 15.44 14.71 3.32
CA ASP A 107 15.49 15.64 2.20
C ASP A 107 14.17 15.56 1.43
N VAL A 108 13.31 16.57 1.62
CA VAL A 108 11.95 16.60 1.03
C VAL A 108 12.00 16.61 -0.50
N ASP A 109 12.90 17.40 -1.08
CA ASP A 109 12.98 17.58 -2.54
C ASP A 109 13.50 16.32 -3.22
N LEU A 110 14.50 15.66 -2.62
CA LEU A 110 14.98 14.39 -3.11
C LEU A 110 13.95 13.27 -2.91
N SER A 111 13.22 13.30 -1.79
CA SER A 111 12.11 12.37 -1.53
C SER A 111 11.03 12.49 -2.60
N ALA A 112 10.54 13.71 -2.87
CA ALA A 112 9.52 13.96 -3.89
C ALA A 112 10.00 13.59 -5.31
N ARG A 113 11.27 13.85 -5.63
CA ARG A 113 11.88 13.39 -6.90
C ARG A 113 11.89 11.88 -7.00
N ALA A 114 12.30 11.18 -5.95
CA ALA A 114 12.27 9.72 -5.91
C ALA A 114 10.84 9.19 -6.08
N GLU A 115 9.85 9.76 -5.38
CA GLU A 115 8.43 9.41 -5.56
C GLU A 115 8.02 9.49 -7.03
N LYS A 116 8.34 10.61 -7.68
CA LYS A 116 8.03 10.82 -9.10
C LYS A 116 8.72 9.80 -10.00
N VAL A 117 9.98 9.46 -9.74
CA VAL A 117 10.72 8.46 -10.54
C VAL A 117 10.05 7.09 -10.46
N PHE A 118 9.75 6.61 -9.25
CA PHE A 118 9.05 5.34 -9.05
C PHE A 118 7.66 5.33 -9.68
N TYR A 119 6.94 6.45 -9.63
CA TYR A 119 5.58 6.55 -10.14
C TYR A 119 5.51 6.69 -11.67
N SER A 120 6.43 7.46 -12.27
CA SER A 120 6.37 7.83 -13.68
C SER A 120 7.05 6.85 -14.63
N ASP A 121 7.96 6.00 -14.14
CA ASP A 121 8.60 5.00 -14.99
C ASP A 121 7.62 3.87 -15.34
N THR A 122 7.06 3.97 -16.54
CA THR A 122 6.03 3.05 -17.04
C THR A 122 6.55 1.61 -17.11
N LYS A 123 7.82 1.41 -17.46
CA LYS A 123 8.41 0.07 -17.60
C LYS A 123 8.58 -0.59 -16.25
N PHE A 124 9.03 0.17 -15.25
CA PHE A 124 9.10 -0.27 -13.86
C PHE A 124 7.73 -0.66 -13.36
N VAL A 125 6.73 0.22 -13.48
CA VAL A 125 5.36 -0.05 -13.01
C VAL A 125 4.80 -1.30 -13.69
N GLN A 126 4.82 -1.38 -15.01
CA GLN A 126 4.30 -2.55 -15.74
C GLN A 126 4.99 -3.86 -15.34
N THR A 127 6.31 -3.83 -15.13
CA THR A 127 7.06 -5.03 -14.74
C THR A 127 6.77 -5.41 -13.29
N LEU A 128 6.71 -4.42 -12.38
CA LEU A 128 6.34 -4.62 -10.99
C LEU A 128 4.96 -5.29 -10.87
N MET A 129 3.98 -4.84 -11.66
CA MET A 129 2.63 -5.44 -11.68
C MET A 129 2.66 -6.91 -12.11
N LYS A 130 3.39 -7.25 -13.18
CA LYS A 130 3.53 -8.64 -13.65
C LYS A 130 4.17 -9.55 -12.60
N VAL A 131 5.20 -9.04 -11.93
CA VAL A 131 5.91 -9.80 -10.90
C VAL A 131 5.02 -10.03 -9.68
N LEU A 132 4.14 -9.09 -9.34
CA LEU A 132 3.23 -9.23 -8.19
C LEU A 132 1.92 -9.96 -8.54
N SER A 133 1.51 -10.04 -9.80
CA SER A 133 0.24 -10.68 -10.22
C SER A 133 0.33 -12.20 -10.41
N GLU A 134 1.51 -12.73 -10.74
CA GLU A 134 1.66 -14.13 -11.17
C GLU A 134 1.91 -15.13 -10.02
N ASP A 135 1.61 -14.78 -8.76
CA ASP A 135 2.00 -15.57 -7.57
C ASP A 135 3.50 -15.93 -7.57
N LYS A 136 4.31 -15.10 -8.25
CA LYS A 136 5.74 -15.32 -8.44
C LYS A 136 6.48 -15.26 -7.12
N THR A 137 7.55 -16.05 -7.06
CA THR A 137 8.31 -16.26 -5.83
C THR A 137 8.93 -14.95 -5.34
N PHE A 138 9.13 -14.83 -4.01
CA PHE A 138 9.91 -13.75 -3.40
C PHE A 138 11.24 -13.47 -4.12
N LEU A 139 11.85 -14.50 -4.71
CA LEU A 139 13.08 -14.41 -5.48
C LEU A 139 12.94 -13.58 -6.76
N ASP A 140 11.81 -13.65 -7.46
CA ASP A 140 11.60 -12.90 -8.70
C ASP A 140 11.42 -11.41 -8.42
N THR A 141 10.62 -11.08 -7.40
CA THR A 141 10.49 -9.71 -6.87
C THR A 141 11.85 -9.17 -6.43
N LYS A 142 12.63 -9.99 -5.71
CA LYS A 142 13.99 -9.63 -5.31
C LYS A 142 14.87 -9.28 -6.52
N ARG A 143 14.97 -10.19 -7.49
CA ARG A 143 15.79 -10.00 -8.70
C ARG A 143 15.38 -8.76 -9.48
N PHE A 144 14.08 -8.57 -9.66
CA PHE A 144 13.53 -7.39 -10.32
C PHE A 144 13.97 -6.10 -9.62
N LEU A 145 13.75 -5.99 -8.31
CA LEU A 145 14.07 -4.77 -7.55
C LEU A 145 15.56 -4.48 -7.50
N HIS A 146 16.39 -5.50 -7.33
CA HIS A 146 17.86 -5.36 -7.37
C HIS A 146 18.37 -4.94 -8.75
N THR A 147 17.61 -5.19 -9.83
CA THR A 147 18.00 -4.78 -11.18
C THR A 147 17.47 -3.38 -11.51
N TYR A 148 16.20 -3.11 -11.22
CA TYR A 148 15.52 -1.90 -11.69
C TYR A 148 15.68 -0.71 -10.77
N VAL A 149 15.75 -0.88 -9.45
CA VAL A 149 15.90 0.25 -8.53
C VAL A 149 17.23 0.99 -8.75
N PRO A 150 18.39 0.31 -8.92
CA PRO A 150 19.64 1.00 -9.29
C PRO A 150 19.53 1.78 -10.60
N LEU A 151 18.86 1.21 -11.61
CA LEU A 151 18.65 1.86 -12.90
C LEU A 151 17.73 3.08 -12.79
N LEU A 152 16.65 2.99 -12.01
CA LEU A 152 15.73 4.08 -11.75
C LEU A 152 16.42 5.25 -11.04
N LEU A 153 17.26 4.95 -10.05
CA LEU A 153 17.98 5.95 -9.29
C LEU A 153 19.26 6.46 -9.98
N GLY A 154 19.64 5.85 -11.11
CA GLY A 154 20.82 6.23 -11.88
C GLY A 154 22.15 5.91 -11.19
N ASP A 155 22.16 5.00 -10.21
CA ASP A 155 23.37 4.58 -9.48
C ASP A 155 23.49 3.05 -9.45
N PRO A 156 24.46 2.45 -10.17
CA PRO A 156 24.65 1.00 -10.22
C PRO A 156 25.10 0.39 -8.89
N ASN A 157 25.61 1.19 -7.96
CA ASN A 157 26.02 0.72 -6.63
C ASN A 157 24.88 0.73 -5.62
N THR A 158 23.64 1.00 -6.07
CA THR A 158 22.48 1.01 -5.19
C THR A 158 22.27 -0.35 -4.54
N ILE A 159 22.34 -0.40 -3.21
CA ILE A 159 21.99 -1.59 -2.43
C ILE A 159 20.51 -1.50 -2.08
N VAL A 160 19.76 -2.58 -2.30
CA VAL A 160 18.31 -2.65 -2.05
C VAL A 160 17.99 -3.78 -1.08
N ARG A 161 17.09 -3.52 -0.14
CA ARG A 161 16.39 -4.52 0.67
C ARG A 161 14.90 -4.27 0.55
N PHE A 162 14.10 -5.33 0.63
CA PHE A 162 12.66 -5.18 0.55
C PHE A 162 11.92 -6.14 1.47
N SER A 163 10.71 -5.76 1.83
CA SER A 163 9.72 -6.56 2.53
C SER A 163 8.34 -6.25 1.92
N THR A 164 7.40 -7.17 2.03
CA THR A 164 6.05 -7.01 1.47
C THR A 164 4.99 -7.23 2.54
N GLU A 165 3.92 -6.46 2.49
CA GLU A 165 2.77 -6.62 3.37
C GLU A 165 1.49 -6.60 2.53
N LYS A 166 0.54 -7.49 2.80
CA LYS A 166 -0.76 -7.50 2.11
C LYS A 166 -1.83 -6.90 3.04
N ILE A 167 -2.58 -5.92 2.53
CA ILE A 167 -3.68 -5.25 3.24
C ILE A 167 -4.95 -5.26 2.39
N ASP A 168 -6.10 -5.07 3.03
CA ASP A 168 -7.37 -4.87 2.33
C ASP A 168 -7.54 -3.42 1.85
N ILE A 169 -8.42 -3.22 0.87
CA ILE A 169 -8.69 -1.92 0.27
C ILE A 169 -9.24 -0.89 1.27
N PHE A 170 -9.95 -1.33 2.32
CA PHE A 170 -10.53 -0.43 3.31
C PHE A 170 -9.47 0.13 4.25
N GLN A 171 -8.48 -0.67 4.65
CA GLN A 171 -7.32 -0.20 5.39
C GLN A 171 -6.52 0.84 4.60
N PHE A 172 -6.42 0.67 3.29
CA PHE A 172 -5.78 1.65 2.40
C PHE A 172 -6.60 2.94 2.30
N PHE A 173 -7.91 2.87 2.09
CA PHE A 173 -8.77 4.06 2.07
C PHE A 173 -8.82 4.81 3.39
N LYS A 174 -8.86 4.10 4.52
CA LYS A 174 -8.74 4.69 5.85
C LYS A 174 -7.47 5.53 5.95
N PHE A 175 -6.35 4.96 5.53
CA PHE A 175 -5.07 5.65 5.55
C PHE A 175 -5.08 6.93 4.71
N LEU A 176 -5.55 6.86 3.48
CA LEU A 176 -5.60 8.03 2.58
C LEU A 176 -6.44 9.17 3.18
N LYS A 177 -7.58 8.83 3.80
CA LYS A 177 -8.45 9.78 4.49
C LYS A 177 -7.75 10.42 5.70
N GLU A 178 -7.06 9.63 6.51
CA GLU A 178 -6.34 10.12 7.70
C GLU A 178 -5.12 10.97 7.33
N SER A 179 -4.50 10.71 6.19
CA SER A 179 -3.29 11.40 5.75
C SER A 179 -3.53 12.58 4.81
N ASN A 180 -4.80 12.95 4.55
CA ASN A 180 -5.21 13.98 3.58
C ASN A 180 -4.54 13.81 2.20
N MET A 181 -4.27 12.56 1.79
CA MET A 181 -3.67 12.27 0.50
C MET A 181 -4.76 12.08 -0.54
N GLU A 182 -4.69 12.83 -1.64
CA GLU A 182 -5.61 12.69 -2.74
C GLU A 182 -5.27 11.45 -3.59
N LEU A 183 -6.28 10.63 -3.87
CA LEU A 183 -6.18 9.57 -4.86
C LEU A 183 -6.25 10.16 -6.27
N PRO A 184 -5.57 9.52 -7.24
CA PRO A 184 -5.91 9.68 -8.66
C PRO A 184 -7.42 9.49 -8.87
N GLU A 185 -8.06 10.32 -9.71
CA GLU A 185 -9.53 10.30 -9.89
C GLU A 185 -10.09 8.93 -10.27
N SER A 186 -9.30 8.12 -11.00
CA SER A 186 -9.65 6.74 -11.39
C SER A 186 -9.81 5.75 -10.22
N LEU A 187 -9.32 6.11 -9.03
CA LEU A 187 -9.27 5.25 -7.85
C LEU A 187 -10.08 5.81 -6.68
N LYS A 188 -10.67 7.01 -6.83
CA LYS A 188 -11.58 7.55 -5.82
C LYS A 188 -12.72 6.53 -5.67
N PRO A 189 -13.01 6.05 -4.44
CA PRO A 189 -14.20 5.25 -4.22
C PRO A 189 -15.38 6.05 -4.75
N LEU A 190 -16.22 5.43 -5.60
CA LEU A 190 -17.34 6.07 -6.28
C LEU A 190 -17.97 7.14 -5.38
N SER A 191 -17.76 8.39 -5.79
CA SER A 191 -18.31 9.57 -5.15
C SER A 191 -19.80 9.33 -4.90
N GLN A 192 -20.32 9.81 -3.78
CA GLN A 192 -21.68 9.53 -3.31
C GLN A 192 -22.81 9.87 -4.32
N GLU A 193 -22.50 10.51 -5.45
CA GLU A 193 -23.45 11.05 -6.43
C GLU A 193 -23.65 10.20 -7.71
N ASP A 194 -22.80 9.21 -8.02
CA ASP A 194 -23.01 8.43 -9.26
C ASP A 194 -23.98 7.26 -9.08
N SER A 195 -25.24 7.57 -9.35
CA SER A 195 -26.36 6.65 -9.55
C SER A 195 -26.23 5.89 -10.88
N SER A 196 -25.40 4.85 -10.93
CA SER A 196 -25.68 3.60 -11.67
C SER A 196 -24.45 2.69 -11.70
N SER A 197 -24.64 1.48 -11.18
CA SER A 197 -23.85 0.27 -11.51
C SER A 197 -22.33 0.33 -11.36
N SER A 198 -21.84 0.23 -10.13
CA SER A 198 -20.71 -0.66 -9.80
C SER A 198 -20.45 -0.64 -8.30
N PHE A 199 -21.08 -1.57 -7.56
CA PHE A 199 -20.60 -1.82 -6.20
C PHE A 199 -19.14 -2.32 -6.28
N PRO A 200 -18.25 -1.90 -5.38
CA PRO A 200 -16.96 -2.57 -5.26
C PRO A 200 -17.25 -4.05 -5.00
N ILE A 201 -16.90 -4.92 -5.96
CA ILE A 201 -17.11 -6.36 -5.80
C ILE A 201 -16.28 -6.78 -4.59
N LEU A 202 -16.96 -7.13 -3.50
CA LEU A 202 -16.33 -7.69 -2.31
C LEU A 202 -16.01 -9.15 -2.63
N GLU A 203 -14.76 -9.41 -3.01
CA GLU A 203 -14.28 -10.77 -3.23
C GLU A 203 -13.89 -11.36 -1.88
N LEU A 204 -14.65 -12.37 -1.44
CA LEU A 204 -14.38 -13.10 -0.20
C LEU A 204 -13.45 -14.26 -0.52
N SER A 205 -12.36 -14.39 0.25
CA SER A 205 -11.52 -15.59 0.15
C SER A 205 -12.22 -16.73 0.89
N ILE A 206 -12.85 -17.64 0.15
CA ILE A 206 -13.36 -18.89 0.73
C ILE A 206 -12.17 -19.87 0.78
N GLN A 207 -11.58 -20.04 1.97
CA GLN A 207 -10.71 -21.19 2.20
C GLN A 207 -11.61 -22.40 2.44
N PRO A 208 -11.53 -23.47 1.62
CA PRO A 208 -12.27 -24.69 1.90
C PRO A 208 -11.75 -25.27 3.22
N ILE A 209 -12.60 -25.27 4.25
CA ILE A 209 -12.37 -26.05 5.45
C ILE A 209 -12.57 -27.50 5.00
N LEU A 210 -11.46 -28.22 4.77
CA LEU A 210 -11.50 -29.68 4.69
C LEU A 210 -12.07 -30.15 6.03
N SER A 211 -13.34 -30.54 6.01
CA SER A 211 -13.99 -31.15 7.17
C SER A 211 -13.35 -32.53 7.38
N PRO A 212 -13.11 -32.94 8.64
CA PRO A 212 -12.50 -34.24 8.96
C PRO A 212 -13.36 -35.43 8.51
#